data_AF-A0A9D2D8V7-F1
#
_entry.id   AF-A0A9D2D8V7-F1
#
_cell.length_a   1.000
_cell.length_b   1.000
_cell.length_c   1.000
_cell.angle_alpha   90.00
_cell.angle_beta   90.00
_cell.angle_gamma   90.00
#
_symmetry.space_group_name_H-M   'P 1'
#
loop_
_entity.id
_entity.type
_entity.pdbx_description
1 polymer ?
#
loop_
_entity_poly.entity_id
_entity_poly.type
_entity_poly.pdbx_seq_one_letter_code
_entity_poly.pdbx_strand_id
1 'polypeptide(L)'
;MNVIDKRKLSKEAEMQIKALKKINRWKIIALAVSTLGVAAAYAGFGGIIQSLFLGVLGVIITVAAAAAALIFNLGLKNGRRNVEKMLNILEKGSIS
;
A
#
# COMPACT_ATOMS: atom_id res chain seq x y z
N MET A 1 -26.67 8.57 18.17
CA MET A 1 -25.31 9.14 18.19
C MET A 1 -25.41 10.66 18.11
N ASN A 2 -24.71 11.42 18.95
CA ASN A 2 -24.77 12.89 18.92
C ASN A 2 -24.07 13.42 17.64
N VAL A 3 -24.46 14.62 17.20
CA VAL A 3 -23.93 15.36 16.05
C VAL A 3 -22.40 15.51 16.13
N ILE A 4 -21.84 15.72 17.33
CA ILE A 4 -20.39 15.85 17.52
C ILE A 4 -19.66 14.55 17.15
N ASP A 5 -20.19 13.40 17.55
CA ASP A 5 -19.59 12.10 17.26
C ASP A 5 -19.69 11.76 15.77
N LYS A 6 -20.82 12.09 15.12
CA LYS A 6 -20.98 11.98 13.66
C LYS A 6 -19.93 12.81 12.91
N ARG A 7 -19.72 14.07 13.30
CA ARG A 7 -18.72 14.94 12.66
C ARG A 7 -17.29 14.41 12.83
N LYS A 8 -16.94 13.92 14.03
CA LYS A 8 -15.62 13.32 14.28
C LYS A 8 -15.40 12.08 13.43
N LEU A 9 -16.37 11.18 13.38
CA LEU A 9 -16.29 9.94 12.62
C LEU A 9 -16.21 10.20 11.10
N SER A 10 -16.98 11.18 10.60
CA SER A 10 -16.91 11.62 9.20
C SER A 10 -15.52 12.17 8.85
N LYS A 11 -14.97 13.02 9.73
CA LYS A 11 -13.62 13.58 9.53
C LYS A 11 -12.55 12.49 9.55
N GLU A 12 -12.67 11.51 10.45
CA GLU A 12 -11.75 10.37 10.50
C GLU A 12 -11.82 9.50 9.24
N ALA A 13 -13.03 9.19 8.76
CA ALA A 13 -13.23 8.46 7.51
C ALA A 13 -12.56 9.18 6.33
N GLU A 14 -12.74 10.50 6.20
CA GLU A 14 -12.06 11.30 5.18
C GLU A 14 -10.54 11.25 5.28
N MET A 15 -9.98 11.36 6.49
CA MET A 15 -8.54 11.26 6.72
C MET A 15 -8.01 9.88 6.33
N GLN A 16 -8.71 8.80 6.69
CA GLN A 16 -8.32 7.44 6.32
C GLN A 16 -8.43 7.21 4.81
N ILE A 17 -9.46 7.72 4.14
CA ILE A 17 -9.56 7.67 2.66
C ILE A 17 -8.35 8.34 2.00
N LYS A 18 -7.94 9.52 2.49
CA LYS A 18 -6.74 10.21 1.99
C LYS A 18 -5.47 9.39 2.24
N ALA A 19 -5.33 8.77 3.41
CA ALA A 19 -4.21 7.90 3.74
C ALA A 19 -4.17 6.66 2.83
N LEU A 20 -5.31 6.01 2.57
CA LEU A 20 -5.41 4.85 1.69
C LEU A 20 -5.00 5.18 0.24
N LYS A 21 -5.36 6.38 -0.25
CA LYS A 21 -4.88 6.84 -1.56
C LYS A 21 -3.35 6.92 -1.61
N LYS A 22 -2.72 7.45 -0.54
CA LYS A 22 -1.26 7.49 -0.44
C LYS A 22 -0.68 6.08 -0.40
N ILE A 23 -1.16 5.20 0.47
CA ILE A 23 -0.68 3.81 0.60
C ILE A 23 -0.80 3.06 -0.74
N ASN A 24 -1.88 3.28 -1.50
CA ASN A 24 -2.02 2.68 -2.83
C ASN A 24 -0.94 3.15 -3.80
N ARG A 25 -0.57 4.44 -3.77
CA ARG A 25 0.55 4.96 -4.56
C ARG A 25 1.88 4.34 -4.14
N TRP A 26 2.14 4.22 -2.83
CA TRP A 26 3.33 3.55 -2.29
C TRP A 26 3.41 2.08 -2.70
N LYS A 27 2.28 1.36 -2.72
CA LYS A 27 2.21 -0.02 -3.23
C LYS A 27 2.62 -0.11 -4.70
N ILE A 28 2.09 0.78 -5.54
CA ILE A 28 2.44 0.80 -6.97
C ILE A 28 3.93 1.09 -7.17
N ILE A 29 4.47 2.06 -6.43
CA ILE A 29 5.91 2.37 -6.46
C ILE A 29 6.74 1.16 -6.03
N ALA A 30 6.35 0.49 -4.93
CA ALA A 30 7.05 -0.71 -4.45
C ALA A 30 7.04 -1.83 -5.49
N LEU A 31 5.91 -2.07 -6.17
CA LEU A 31 5.85 -3.05 -7.27
C LEU A 31 6.76 -2.65 -8.44
N ALA A 32 6.76 -1.37 -8.84
CA ALA A 32 7.63 -0.89 -9.92
C ALA A 32 9.13 -1.06 -9.56
N VAL A 33 9.52 -0.71 -8.33
CA VAL A 33 10.89 -0.92 -7.82
C VAL A 33 11.24 -2.41 -7.80
N SER A 34 10.30 -3.27 -7.41
CA SER A 34 10.51 -4.73 -7.42
C SER A 34 10.81 -5.24 -8.83
N THR A 35 10.06 -4.78 -9.84
CA THR A 35 10.29 -5.11 -11.26
C THR A 35 11.66 -4.63 -11.74
N LEU A 36 12.08 -3.41 -11.36
CA LEU A 36 13.44 -2.92 -11.67
C LEU A 36 14.52 -3.77 -11.01
N GLY A 37 14.30 -4.23 -9.78
CA GLY A 37 15.19 -5.18 -9.10
C GLY A 37 15.32 -6.49 -9.86
N VAL A 38 14.22 -7.02 -10.42
CA VAL A 38 14.23 -8.25 -11.22
C VAL A 38 15.04 -8.04 -12.50
N ALA A 39 14.86 -6.90 -13.18
CA ALA A 39 15.64 -6.56 -14.37
C ALA A 39 17.14 -6.44 -14.05
N ALA A 40 17.50 -5.82 -12.92
CA ALA A 40 18.88 -5.73 -12.46
C ALA A 40 19.47 -7.11 -12.10
N ALA A 41 18.68 -7.97 -11.43
CA ALA A 41 19.09 -9.33 -11.11
C ALA A 41 19.35 -10.16 -12.38
N TYR A 42 18.46 -10.07 -13.37
CA TYR A 42 18.62 -10.72 -14.66
C TYR A 42 19.86 -10.19 -15.40
N ALA A 43 20.05 -8.87 -15.47
CA ALA A 43 21.22 -8.28 -16.09
C ALA A 43 22.53 -8.76 -15.42
N GLY A 44 22.55 -8.84 -14.09
CA GLY A 44 23.73 -9.27 -13.34
C GLY A 44 24.07 -10.75 -13.46
N PHE A 45 23.09 -11.65 -13.50
CA PHE A 45 23.32 -13.10 -13.54
C PHE A 45 23.25 -13.73 -14.94
N GLY A 46 22.37 -13.24 -15.81
CA GLY A 46 22.10 -13.80 -17.14
C GLY A 46 22.33 -12.83 -18.29
N GLY A 47 22.74 -11.58 -18.02
CA GLY A 47 23.00 -10.57 -19.03
C GLY A 47 24.39 -10.68 -19.67
N ILE A 48 24.62 -9.86 -20.70
CA ILE A 48 25.90 -9.78 -21.43
C ILE A 48 27.03 -9.32 -20.51
N ILE A 49 26.73 -8.40 -19.58
CA ILE A 49 27.67 -7.94 -18.55
C ILE A 49 27.33 -8.66 -17.25
N GLN A 50 27.95 -9.80 -17.02
CA GLN A 50 27.78 -10.56 -15.79
C GLN A 50 28.46 -9.83 -14.63
N SER A 51 27.67 -9.47 -13.62
CA SER A 51 28.14 -8.82 -12.40
C SER A 51 27.38 -9.40 -11.22
N LEU A 52 28.10 -10.21 -10.44
CA LEU A 52 27.55 -10.84 -9.23
C LEU A 52 27.03 -9.79 -8.23
N PHE A 53 27.74 -8.66 -8.12
CA PHE A 53 27.30 -7.54 -7.28
C PHE A 53 25.94 -6.98 -7.74
N LEU A 54 25.78 -6.71 -9.05
CA LEU A 54 24.53 -6.22 -9.60
C LEU A 54 23.40 -7.25 -9.43
N GLY A 55 23.71 -8.53 -9.64
CA GLY A 55 22.78 -9.64 -9.47
C GLY A 55 22.23 -9.72 -8.04
N VAL A 56 23.13 -9.78 -7.05
CA VAL A 56 22.78 -9.84 -5.63
C VAL A 56 22.01 -8.60 -5.19
N LEU A 57 22.45 -7.41 -5.61
CA LEU A 57 21.77 -6.15 -5.30
C LEU A 57 20.34 -6.13 -5.87
N GLY A 58 20.16 -6.59 -7.11
CA GLY A 58 18.85 -6.71 -7.74
C GLY A 58 17.90 -7.61 -6.94
N VAL A 59 18.36 -8.78 -6.50
CA VAL A 59 17.58 -9.70 -5.66
C VAL A 59 17.16 -9.06 -4.34
N ILE A 60 18.09 -8.38 -3.65
CA ILE A 60 17.78 -7.69 -2.38
C ILE A 60 16.68 -6.63 -2.58
N ILE A 61 16.81 -5.81 -3.64
CA ILE A 61 15.82 -4.78 -3.98
C ILE A 61 14.46 -5.43 -4.28
N THR A 62 14.43 -6.48 -5.08
CA THR A 62 13.20 -7.19 -5.43
C THR A 62 12.47 -7.70 -4.20
N VAL A 63 13.17 -8.40 -3.30
CA VAL A 63 12.59 -9.00 -2.10
C VAL A 63 12.08 -7.92 -1.15
N ALA A 64 12.88 -6.89 -0.88
CA ALA A 64 12.47 -5.79 0.00
C ALA A 64 11.25 -5.03 -0.54
N ALA A 65 11.25 -4.72 -1.83
CA ALA A 65 10.16 -3.99 -2.46
C ALA A 65 8.88 -4.85 -2.55
N ALA A 66 8.99 -6.15 -2.82
CA ALA A 66 7.87 -7.08 -2.80
C ALA A 66 7.26 -7.19 -1.39
N ALA A 67 8.09 -7.32 -0.35
CA ALA A 67 7.63 -7.34 1.04
C ALA A 67 6.90 -6.04 1.41
N ALA A 68 7.43 -4.87 1.02
CA ALA A 68 6.76 -3.59 1.22
C ALA A 68 5.39 -3.54 0.51
N ALA A 69 5.32 -4.00 -0.74
CA ALA A 69 4.06 -4.06 -1.49
C ALA A 69 3.01 -4.95 -0.80
N LEU A 70 3.42 -6.09 -0.22
CA LEU A 70 2.54 -6.96 0.57
C LEU A 70 2.01 -6.26 1.81
N ILE A 71 2.89 -5.59 2.57
CA ILE A 71 2.51 -4.81 3.75
C ILE A 71 1.51 -3.70 3.38
N PHE A 72 1.77 -2.95 2.31
CA PHE A 72 0.85 -1.92 1.83
C PHE A 72 -0.49 -2.51 1.38
N ASN A 73 -0.49 -3.68 0.75
CA ASN A 73 -1.72 -4.37 0.34
C ASN A 73 -2.57 -4.80 1.54
N LEU A 74 -1.94 -5.32 2.60
CA LEU A 74 -2.61 -5.63 3.86
C LEU A 74 -3.18 -4.37 4.52
N GLY A 75 -2.39 -3.29 4.56
CA GLY A 75 -2.84 -1.98 5.04
C GLY A 75 -4.06 -1.45 4.28
N LEU A 76 -4.07 -1.58 2.95
CA LEU A 76 -5.22 -1.20 2.12
C LEU A 76 -6.46 -2.04 2.43
N LYS A 77 -6.31 -3.37 2.52
CA LYS A 77 -7.42 -4.28 2.81
C LYS A 77 -8.05 -3.95 4.16
N ASN A 78 -7.23 -3.77 5.20
CA ASN A 78 -7.71 -3.50 6.55
C ASN A 78 -8.28 -2.08 6.68
N GLY A 79 -7.60 -1.07 6.13
CA GLY A 79 -8.09 0.30 6.22
C GLY A 79 -9.37 0.55 5.42
N ARG A 80 -9.56 -0.11 4.26
CA ARG A 80 -10.85 -0.05 3.53
C ARG A 80 -12.01 -0.59 4.38
N ARG A 81 -11.80 -1.73 5.05
CA ARG A 81 -12.81 -2.30 5.98
C ARG A 81 -13.09 -1.38 7.14
N ASN A 82 -12.08 -0.66 7.65
CA ASN A 82 -12.28 0.32 8.72
C ASN A 82 -13.13 1.51 8.25
N VAL A 83 -12.82 2.08 7.09
CA VAL A 83 -13.62 3.17 6.49
C VAL A 83 -15.05 2.73 6.23
N GLU A 84 -15.25 1.54 5.66
CA GLU A 84 -16.58 0.97 5.40
C GLU A 84 -17.41 0.85 6.68
N LYS A 85 -16.82 0.37 7.78
CA LYS A 85 -17.50 0.33 9.10
C LYS A 85 -17.92 1.71 9.57
N MET A 86 -17.07 2.73 9.41
CA MET A 86 -17.42 4.11 9.81
C MET A 86 -18.56 4.66 8.97
N LEU A 87 -18.52 4.47 7.65
CA LEU A 87 -19.58 4.92 6.75
C LEU A 87 -20.92 4.23 7.07
N ASN A 88 -20.90 2.93 7.34
CA ASN A 88 -22.10 2.18 7.73
C ASN A 88 -22.70 2.67 9.05
N ILE A 89 -21.86 3.09 10.02
CA ILE A 89 -22.32 3.70 11.28
C ILE A 89 -22.96 5.07 11.02
N LEU A 90 -22.35 5.88 10.14
CA LEU A 90 -22.88 7.20 9.78
C LEU A 90 -24.23 7.10 9.05
N GLU A 91 -24.36 6.15 8.11
CA GLU A 91 -25.59 5.90 7.36
C GLU A 91 -26.73 5.46 8.28
N LYS A 92 -26.50 4.44 9.11
CA LYS A 92 -27.50 3.96 10.09
C LYS A 92 -27.93 5.05 11.07
N GLY A 93 -26.97 5.86 11.53
CA GLY A 93 -27.26 6.98 12.42
C GLY A 93 -28.00 8.14 11.74
N SER A 94 -28.04 8.20 10.41
CA SER A 94 -28.77 9.24 9.66
C SER A 94 -30.25 8.89 9.44
N ILE A 95 -30.62 7.62 9.60
CA ILE A 95 -31.99 7.11 9.42
C ILE A 95 -32.75 7.08 10.77
N SER A 96 -32.02 7.15 11.89
CA SER A 96 -32.55 7.29 13.27
C SER A 96 -32.64 8.73 13.72
#